data_AF-A0A4Y6IHI6-F1
#
_entry.id   AF-A0A4Y6IHI6-F1
#
_cell.length_a   1.000
_cell.length_b   1.000
_cell.length_c   1.000
_cell.angle_alpha   90.00
_cell.angle_beta   90.00
_cell.angle_gamma   90.00
#
_symmetry.space_group_name_H-M   'P 1'
#
loop_
_entity.id
_entity.type
_entity.pdbx_description
1 polymer ?
#
loop_
_entity_poly.entity_id
_entity_poly.type
_entity_poly.pdbx_seq_one_letter_code
_entity_poly.pdbx_strand_id
1 'polypeptide(L)'
;MTEVKNKHGGARTGAGRKTKYEKTVVTRVPEKYHDVIAALIRHLDECELVDKNYNDAVSAPVFLRSLKDKPQQVTFTVSAIKKND
;
A
#
# COMPACT_ATOMS: atom_id res chain seq x y z
N MET A 1 23.48 -34.95 -11.55
CA MET A 1 22.81 -34.01 -10.63
C MET A 1 21.34 -34.00 -10.96
N THR A 2 20.50 -34.49 -10.05
CA THR A 2 19.07 -34.73 -10.26
C THR A 2 18.26 -33.45 -10.05
N GLU A 3 17.57 -33.00 -11.09
CA GLU A 3 16.61 -31.89 -11.05
C GLU A 3 15.36 -32.28 -10.27
N VAL A 4 15.02 -31.50 -9.25
CA VAL A 4 13.79 -31.68 -8.46
C VAL A 4 12.63 -31.03 -9.21
N LYS A 5 11.73 -31.85 -9.76
CA LYS A 5 10.46 -31.42 -10.38
C LYS A 5 9.53 -30.82 -9.31
N ASN A 6 9.32 -29.51 -9.37
CA ASN A 6 8.24 -28.85 -8.64
C ASN A 6 6.88 -29.39 -9.13
N LYS A 7 6.14 -30.02 -8.23
CA LYS A 7 4.91 -30.80 -8.50
C LYS A 7 3.60 -30.05 -8.15
N HIS A 8 3.51 -28.74 -8.35
CA HIS A 8 2.25 -28.03 -8.10
C HIS A 8 1.90 -27.02 -9.21
N GLY A 9 0.77 -27.30 -9.89
CA GLY A 9 0.07 -26.38 -10.79
C GLY A 9 0.68 -26.24 -12.19
N GLY A 10 0.15 -26.96 -13.18
CA GLY A 10 0.52 -26.75 -14.58
C GLY A 10 0.15 -25.33 -15.04
N ALA A 11 1.15 -24.58 -15.50
CA ALA A 11 0.94 -23.31 -16.17
C ALA A 11 0.10 -23.57 -17.44
N ARG A 12 -1.13 -23.06 -17.46
CA ARG A 12 -2.01 -23.07 -18.65
C ARG A 12 -2.21 -21.65 -19.14
N THR A 13 -2.28 -21.47 -20.45
CA THR A 13 -2.67 -20.21 -21.09
C THR A 13 -4.03 -19.78 -20.54
N GLY A 14 -4.06 -18.66 -19.80
CA GLY A 14 -5.26 -18.16 -19.11
C GLY A 14 -5.38 -18.54 -17.62
N ALA A 15 -4.42 -19.27 -17.03
CA ALA A 15 -4.35 -19.42 -15.57
C ALA A 15 -3.80 -18.14 -14.92
N GLY A 16 -4.68 -17.45 -14.20
CA GLY A 16 -4.38 -16.23 -13.47
C GLY A 16 -5.25 -15.09 -14.01
N ARG A 17 -6.38 -14.83 -13.36
CA ARG A 17 -7.04 -13.53 -13.51
C ARG A 17 -5.99 -12.50 -13.10
N LYS A 18 -5.56 -11.63 -14.03
CA LYS A 18 -4.68 -10.51 -13.69
C LYS A 18 -5.36 -9.77 -12.54
N THR A 19 -4.73 -9.76 -11.38
CA THR A 19 -5.20 -9.01 -10.23
C THR A 19 -5.22 -7.54 -10.61
N LYS A 20 -6.21 -6.77 -10.12
CA LYS A 20 -6.23 -5.29 -10.28
C LYS A 20 -4.91 -4.69 -9.78
N TYR A 21 -4.33 -5.32 -8.78
CA TYR A 21 -3.08 -4.95 -8.13
C TYR A 21 -1.90 -5.64 -8.81
N GLU A 22 -0.81 -4.89 -8.97
CA GLU A 22 0.50 -5.43 -9.32
C GLU A 22 1.00 -6.40 -8.24
N LYS A 23 2.26 -6.86 -8.36
CA LYS A 23 2.90 -7.81 -7.44
C LYS A 23 2.72 -7.39 -5.97
N THR A 24 1.90 -8.13 -5.23
CA THR A 24 1.66 -7.91 -3.79
C THR A 24 2.80 -8.46 -2.94
N VAL A 25 3.19 -7.74 -1.90
CA VAL A 25 4.21 -8.18 -0.92
C VAL A 25 3.55 -8.41 0.44
N VAL A 26 3.94 -9.50 1.10
CA VAL A 26 3.54 -9.78 2.50
C VAL A 26 4.66 -9.33 3.42
N THR A 27 4.36 -8.37 4.30
CA THR A 27 5.34 -7.79 5.22
C THR A 27 4.86 -7.94 6.66
N ARG A 28 5.76 -8.22 7.60
CA ARG A 28 5.42 -8.25 9.03
C ARG A 28 5.48 -6.83 9.60
N VAL A 29 4.43 -6.44 10.31
CA VAL A 29 4.30 -5.11 10.92
C VAL A 29 3.79 -5.25 12.36
N PRO A 30 4.20 -4.37 13.29
CA PRO A 30 3.60 -4.33 14.62
C PRO A 30 2.10 -4.09 14.56
N GLU A 31 1.33 -4.81 15.38
CA GLU A 31 -0.14 -4.70 15.42
C GLU A 31 -0.62 -3.26 15.70
N LYS A 32 0.11 -2.53 16.55
CA LYS A 32 -0.18 -1.11 16.85
C LYS A 32 -0.19 -0.20 15.61
N TYR A 33 0.45 -0.62 14.52
CA TYR A 33 0.52 0.14 13.27
C TYR A 33 -0.46 -0.33 12.20
N HIS A 34 -1.18 -1.42 12.45
CA HIS A 34 -2.08 -2.03 11.48
C HIS A 34 -3.09 -1.01 10.91
N ASP A 35 -3.78 -0.30 11.79
CA ASP A 35 -4.86 0.63 11.38
C ASP A 35 -4.31 1.84 10.63
N VAL A 36 -3.12 2.31 11.00
CA VAL A 36 -2.43 3.42 10.32
C VAL A 36 -2.00 3.01 8.91
N ILE A 37 -1.49 1.78 8.75
CA ILE A 37 -1.08 1.26 7.43
C ILE A 37 -2.32 1.02 6.56
N ALA A 38 -3.40 0.45 7.12
CA ALA A 38 -4.65 0.27 6.38
C ALA A 38 -5.23 1.62 5.91
N ALA A 39 -5.21 2.64 6.78
CA ALA A 39 -5.64 3.99 6.44
C ALA A 39 -4.74 4.65 5.37
N LEU A 40 -3.43 4.43 5.44
CA LEU A 40 -2.49 4.89 4.40
C LEU A 40 -2.82 4.28 3.04
N ILE A 41 -2.95 2.95 2.97
CA ILE A 41 -3.25 2.25 1.71
C ILE A 41 -4.56 2.77 1.12
N ARG A 42 -5.59 2.90 1.95
CA ARG A 42 -6.88 3.46 1.53
C ARG A 42 -6.74 4.88 1.01
N HIS A 43 -5.99 5.74 1.70
CA HIS A 43 -5.79 7.12 1.27
C HIS A 43 -5.03 7.20 -0.06
N LEU A 44 -4.06 6.31 -0.29
CA LEU A 44 -3.37 6.21 -1.57
C LEU A 44 -4.31 5.76 -2.69
N ASP A 45 -5.17 4.78 -2.43
CA ASP A 45 -6.18 4.33 -3.39
C ASP A 45 -7.18 5.46 -3.72
N GLU A 46 -7.55 6.29 -2.74
CA GLU A 46 -8.41 7.47 -2.94
C GLU A 46 -7.70 8.58 -3.74
N CYS A 47 -6.36 8.65 -3.68
CA CYS A 47 -5.54 9.65 -4.36
C CYS A 47 -4.99 9.18 -5.72
N GLU A 48 -5.46 8.06 -6.27
CA GLU A 48 -4.97 7.48 -7.55
C GLU A 48 -4.98 8.49 -8.72
N LEU A 49 -5.89 9.48 -8.68
CA LEU A 49 -6.07 10.48 -9.73
C LEU A 49 -5.42 11.84 -9.43
N VAL A 50 -4.71 11.99 -8.30
CA VAL A 50 -4.07 13.26 -7.94
C VAL A 50 -2.93 13.55 -8.91
N ASP A 51 -3.14 14.57 -9.75
CA ASP A 51 -2.18 15.09 -10.72
C ASP A 51 -1.94 16.60 -10.50
N LYS A 52 -1.18 17.22 -11.41
CA LYS A 52 -0.82 18.66 -11.35
C LYS A 52 -2.02 19.62 -11.27
N ASN A 53 -3.23 19.18 -11.60
CA ASN A 53 -4.45 19.97 -11.58
C ASN A 53 -5.21 19.86 -10.25
N TYR A 54 -4.80 18.95 -9.37
CA TYR A 54 -5.42 18.76 -8.06
C TYR A 54 -4.60 19.45 -6.96
N ASN A 55 -5.31 19.88 -5.92
CA ASN A 55 -4.68 20.34 -4.69
C ASN A 55 -4.17 19.15 -3.88
N ASP A 56 -3.26 19.43 -2.96
CA ASP A 56 -2.75 18.45 -2.00
C ASP A 56 -3.91 17.80 -1.23
N ALA A 57 -3.95 16.47 -1.27
CA ALA A 57 -4.92 15.68 -0.53
C ALA A 57 -4.38 15.40 0.87
N VAL A 58 -5.18 15.66 1.90
CA VAL A 58 -4.83 15.38 3.30
C VAL A 58 -5.82 14.35 3.84
N SER A 59 -5.31 13.28 4.44
CA SER A 59 -6.14 12.23 5.02
C SER A 59 -6.86 12.69 6.29
N ALA A 60 -7.90 11.96 6.68
CA ALA A 60 -8.42 12.04 8.04
C ALA A 60 -7.32 11.67 9.06
N PRO A 61 -7.32 12.28 10.26
CA PRO A 61 -6.36 11.94 11.30
C PRO A 61 -6.61 10.53 11.84
N VAL A 62 -5.54 9.75 11.96
CA VAL A 62 -5.54 8.42 12.57
C VAL A 62 -4.81 8.49 13.90
N PHE A 63 -5.46 8.02 14.95
CA PHE A 63 -4.88 7.98 16.28
C PHE A 63 -4.25 6.61 16.52
N LEU A 64 -3.02 6.61 17.04
CA LEU A 64 -2.36 5.39 17.49
C LEU A 64 -1.58 5.65 18.77
N ARG A 65 -1.13 4.56 19.39
CA ARG A 65 -0.04 4.60 20.37
C ARG A 65 1.23 4.07 19.71
N SER A 66 2.33 4.78 19.90
CA SER A 66 3.65 4.31 19.47
C SER A 66 4.05 3.00 20.18
N LEU A 67 5.14 2.38 19.74
CA LEU A 67 5.70 1.21 20.43
C LEU A 67 6.07 1.49 21.89
N LYS A 68 6.39 2.75 22.23
CA LYS A 68 6.64 3.22 23.61
C LYS A 68 5.39 3.76 24.31
N ASP A 69 4.22 3.42 23.79
CA ASP A 69 2.89 3.75 24.32
C ASP A 69 2.54 5.24 24.41
N LYS A 70 3.28 6.09 23.70
CA LYS A 70 2.94 7.51 23.59
C LYS A 70 1.77 7.70 22.61
N PRO A 71 0.73 8.47 22.98
CA PRO A 71 -0.36 8.80 22.05
C PRO A 71 0.16 9.66 20.91
N GLN A 72 -0.28 9.36 19.70
CA GLN A 72 0.11 10.04 18.47
C GLN A 72 -1.10 10.20 17.56
N GLN A 73 -1.08 11.27 16.77
CA GLN A 73 -2.01 11.52 15.69
C GLN A 73 -1.21 11.59 14.39
N VAL A 74 -1.63 10.85 13.37
CA VAL A 74 -0.96 10.77 12.07
C VAL A 74 -1.92 11.25 10.99
N THR A 75 -1.42 12.07 10.08
CA THR A 75 -2.09 12.49 8.85
C THR A 75 -1.15 12.25 7.68
N PHE A 76 -1.70 11.84 6.55
CA PHE A 76 -0.98 11.65 5.30
C PHE A 76 -1.28 12.81 4.36
N THR A 77 -0.27 13.25 3.61
CA THR A 77 -0.42 14.26 2.58
C THR A 77 0.10 13.71 1.26
N VAL A 78 -0.70 13.80 0.21
CA VAL A 78 -0.32 13.45 -1.16
C VAL A 78 -0.36 14.71 -2.01
N SER A 79 0.79 15.11 -2.54
CA SER A 79 0.95 16.28 -3.40
C SER A 79 1.48 15.84 -4.76
N ALA A 80 0.96 16.45 -5.84
CA ALA A 80 1.50 16.22 -7.17
C ALA A 80 2.90 16.84 -7.31
N ILE A 81 3.81 16.12 -7.97
CA ILE A 81 5.13 16.66 -8.28
C ILE A 81 4.97 17.73 -9.36
N LYS A 82 5.19 19.00 -9.01
CA LYS A 82 5.27 20.09 -9.97
C LYS A 82 6.63 20.03 -10.65
N LYS A 83 6.66 19.69 -11.94
CA LYS A 83 7.85 19.94 -12.76
C LYS A 83 8.01 21.45 -12.86
N ASN A 84 9.12 21.96 -12.32
CA ASN A 84 9.58 23.29 -12.69
C ASN A 84 10.17 23.15 -14.11
N ASP A 85 9.47 23.69 -15.10
CA ASP A 85 10.04 23.96 -16.43
C ASP A 85 10.89 25.25 -16.38
#